data_AF-A0A8X7YYJ8-F1
#
_entry.id   AF-A0A8X7YYJ8-F1
#
_cell.length_a   1.000
_cell.length_b   1.000
_cell.length_c   1.000
_cell.angle_alpha   90.00
_cell.angle_beta   90.00
_cell.angle_gamma   90.00
#
_symmetry.space_group_name_H-M   'P 1'
#
loop_
_entity.id
_entity.type
_entity.pdbx_description
1 polymer ?
#
loop_
_entity_poly.entity_id
_entity_poly.type
_entity_poly.pdbx_seq_one_letter_code
_entity_poly.pdbx_strand_id
1 'polypeptide(L)'
;MSEIPEHNCNTLGFAEQKDRRLRTGDWVSARKLFDEMPDRNGVTWACLISGYTQNGMPEDACGVLKEMIFYGFLPNRFAFGSVIRACQESMLCGLQLGMQIHGLILKSPYANDVSLSNVLIPMYEKYLGYIDYARSVFDEIEIRNSIS
;
A
#
# COMPACT_ATOMS: atom_id res chain seq x y z
N MET A 1 -41.65 0.17 25.91
CA MET A 1 -41.48 -1.26 25.60
C MET A 1 -40.19 -1.36 24.79
N SER A 2 -39.18 -1.96 25.42
CA SER A 2 -37.80 -2.23 24.98
C SER A 2 -36.95 -1.08 24.43
N GLU A 3 -36.14 -0.52 25.34
CA GLU A 3 -34.78 -0.04 25.09
C GLU A 3 -33.95 -1.11 24.34
N ILE A 4 -33.12 -0.68 23.39
CA ILE A 4 -31.95 -1.44 22.93
C ILE A 4 -30.73 -0.58 23.25
N PRO A 5 -29.91 -0.95 24.24
CA PRO A 5 -28.74 -0.18 24.63
C PRO A 5 -27.53 -0.49 23.73
N GLU A 6 -26.77 0.56 23.45
CA GLU A 6 -25.32 0.62 23.27
C GLU A 6 -24.57 -0.66 22.82
N HIS A 7 -24.16 -0.70 21.55
CA HIS A 7 -22.95 -1.40 21.13
C HIS A 7 -22.06 -0.46 20.29
N ASN A 8 -21.60 0.61 20.94
CA ASN A 8 -20.54 1.50 20.44
C ASN A 8 -19.22 1.22 21.18
N CYS A 9 -18.78 -0.04 21.22
CA CYS A 9 -17.57 -0.44 21.95
C CYS A 9 -16.30 -0.50 21.08
N ASN A 10 -16.40 -0.28 19.76
CA ASN A 10 -15.29 -0.59 18.84
C ASN A 10 -14.65 0.63 18.16
N THR A 11 -15.17 1.85 18.36
CA THR A 11 -14.58 3.06 17.76
C THR A 11 -13.62 3.77 18.71
N LEU A 12 -13.92 3.77 20.01
CA LEU A 12 -13.10 4.42 21.03
C LEU A 12 -11.77 3.70 21.30
N GLY A 13 -11.78 2.35 21.40
CA GLY A 13 -10.55 1.58 21.57
C GLY A 13 -9.58 1.69 20.38
N PHE A 14 -10.10 1.86 19.15
CA PHE A 14 -9.28 2.06 17.95
C PHE A 14 -8.75 3.49 17.82
N ALA A 15 -9.52 4.49 18.24
CA ALA A 15 -9.09 5.89 18.23
C ALA A 15 -8.05 6.18 19.33
N GLU A 16 -8.22 5.65 20.54
CA GLU A 16 -7.23 5.78 21.62
C GLU A 16 -5.93 5.01 21.30
N GLN A 17 -6.01 3.90 20.56
CA GLN A 17 -4.85 3.12 20.17
C GLN A 17 -4.17 3.63 18.88
N LYS A 18 -4.84 4.49 18.11
CA LYS A 18 -4.29 5.22 16.95
C LYS A 18 -3.12 6.13 17.35
N ASP A 19 -3.23 6.80 18.49
CA ASP A 19 -2.18 7.71 19.01
C ASP A 19 -0.98 6.95 19.58
N ARG A 20 -1.18 5.76 20.15
CA ARG A 20 -0.06 4.91 20.59
C ARG A 20 0.71 4.28 19.43
N ARG A 21 0.06 4.07 18.27
CA ARG A 21 0.64 3.45 17.06
C ARG A 21 1.51 4.38 16.24
N LEU A 22 1.36 5.70 16.39
CA LEU A 22 2.19 6.68 15.68
C LEU A 22 3.66 6.70 16.14
N ARG A 23 4.04 5.98 17.21
CA ARG A 23 5.36 6.12 17.84
C ARG A 23 6.29 4.91 17.85
N THR A 24 5.85 3.69 17.55
CA THR A 24 6.75 2.52 17.63
C THR A 24 6.35 1.38 16.68
N GLY A 25 7.27 1.01 15.80
CA GLY A 25 7.15 -0.03 14.76
C GLY A 25 7.08 -1.46 15.29
N ASP A 26 5.96 -1.84 15.91
CA ASP A 26 5.63 -3.24 16.19
C ASP A 26 4.42 -3.69 15.37
N TRP A 27 4.66 -3.87 14.07
CA TRP A 27 3.67 -4.41 13.12
C TRP A 27 3.34 -5.87 13.41
N VAL A 28 4.23 -6.63 14.06
CA VAL A 28 3.97 -7.99 14.52
C VAL A 28 2.85 -7.98 15.56
N SER A 29 2.88 -7.04 16.50
CA SER A 29 1.76 -6.80 17.42
C SER A 29 0.51 -6.28 16.71
N ALA A 30 0.65 -5.43 15.68
CA ALA A 30 -0.50 -4.98 14.90
C ALA A 30 -1.19 -6.14 14.15
N ARG A 31 -0.41 -7.08 13.59
CA ARG A 31 -0.91 -8.29 12.92
C ARG A 31 -1.57 -9.25 13.92
N LYS A 32 -0.93 -9.53 15.06
CA LYS A 32 -1.52 -10.35 16.12
C LYS A 32 -2.85 -9.80 16.61
N LEU A 33 -2.90 -8.50 16.91
CA LEU A 33 -4.14 -7.84 17.31
C LEU A 33 -5.21 -7.95 16.24
N PHE A 34 -4.84 -7.78 14.97
CA PHE A 34 -5.77 -7.94 13.84
C PHE A 34 -6.28 -9.38 13.68
N ASP A 35 -5.43 -10.37 13.93
CA ASP A 35 -5.79 -11.79 13.89
C ASP A 35 -6.70 -12.17 15.07
N GLU A 36 -6.55 -11.54 16.23
CA GLU A 36 -7.40 -11.71 17.41
C GLU A 36 -8.74 -10.97 17.33
N MET A 37 -8.95 -10.07 16.35
CA MET A 37 -10.21 -9.35 16.20
C MET A 37 -11.34 -10.29 15.74
N PRO A 38 -12.46 -10.37 16.51
CA PRO A 38 -13.62 -11.16 16.11
C PRO A 38 -14.35 -10.52 14.91
N ASP A 39 -14.41 -9.19 14.86
CA ASP A 39 -15.06 -8.43 13.79
C ASP A 39 -14.05 -7.55 13.04
N ARG A 40 -13.69 -7.95 11.82
CA ARG A 40 -12.84 -7.16 10.92
C ARG A 40 -13.70 -6.32 9.99
N ASN A 41 -13.29 -5.08 9.74
CA ASN A 41 -13.99 -4.17 8.85
C ASN A 41 -13.00 -3.46 7.91
N GLY A 42 -13.51 -2.74 6.90
CA GLY A 42 -12.65 -2.06 5.93
C GLY A 42 -11.67 -1.05 6.56
N VAL A 43 -11.96 -0.51 7.75
CA VAL A 43 -11.08 0.40 8.47
C VAL A 43 -9.91 -0.34 9.12
N THR A 44 -10.15 -1.53 9.71
CA THR A 44 -9.09 -2.33 10.33
C THR A 44 -8.10 -2.85 9.28
N TRP A 45 -8.59 -3.27 8.12
CA TRP A 45 -7.77 -3.63 6.96
C TRP A 45 -6.93 -2.45 6.47
N ALA A 46 -7.53 -1.28 6.26
CA ALA A 46 -6.81 -0.09 5.81
C ALA A 46 -5.74 0.36 6.82
N CYS A 47 -6.01 0.22 8.12
CA CYS A 47 -5.04 0.51 9.18
C CYS A 47 -3.85 -0.45 9.11
N LEU A 48 -4.10 -1.75 8.93
CA LEU A 48 -3.04 -2.76 8.80
C LEU A 48 -2.17 -2.48 7.57
N ILE A 49 -2.79 -2.22 6.41
CA ILE A 49 -2.10 -1.86 5.16
C ILE A 49 -1.24 -0.61 5.34
N SER A 50 -1.79 0.44 5.95
CA SER A 50 -1.04 1.68 6.23
C SER A 50 0.14 1.43 7.16
N GLY A 51 0.00 0.53 8.13
CA GLY A 51 1.08 0.13 9.03
C GLY A 51 2.25 -0.51 8.28
N TYR A 52 2.00 -1.49 7.42
CA TYR A 52 3.05 -2.10 6.59
C TYR A 52 3.68 -1.11 5.60
N THR A 53 2.84 -0.25 5.00
CA THR A 53 3.27 0.80 4.07
C THR A 53 4.27 1.77 4.73
N GLN A 54 3.96 2.28 5.93
CA GLN A 54 4.80 3.25 6.65
C GLN A 54 6.13 2.67 7.13
N ASN A 55 6.22 1.34 7.26
CA ASN A 55 7.45 0.67 7.68
C ASN A 55 8.31 0.20 6.49
N GLY A 56 8.00 0.66 5.27
CA GLY A 56 8.77 0.28 4.09
C GLY A 56 8.62 -1.21 3.71
N MET A 57 7.49 -1.82 4.06
CA MET A 57 7.15 -3.23 3.76
C MET A 57 6.03 -3.30 2.71
N PRO A 58 6.25 -2.86 1.46
CA PRO A 58 5.22 -2.78 0.43
C PRO A 58 4.71 -4.17 0.00
N GLU A 59 5.57 -5.19 0.04
CA GLU A 59 5.20 -6.57 -0.32
C GLU A 59 4.18 -7.15 0.66
N ASP A 60 4.42 -6.99 1.97
CA ASP A 60 3.47 -7.38 3.02
C ASP A 60 2.19 -6.56 2.96
N ALA A 61 2.29 -5.26 2.69
CA ALA A 61 1.12 -4.40 2.49
C ALA A 61 0.24 -4.90 1.33
N CYS A 62 0.86 -5.37 0.25
CA CYS A 62 0.14 -6.01 -0.86
C CYS A 62 -0.44 -7.37 -0.47
N GLY A 63 0.28 -8.16 0.33
CA GLY A 63 -0.24 -9.41 0.88
C GLY A 63 -1.54 -9.18 1.64
N VAL A 64 -1.55 -8.19 2.53
CA VAL A 64 -2.75 -7.80 3.30
C VAL A 64 -3.86 -7.27 2.38
N LEU A 65 -3.53 -6.51 1.34
CA LEU A 65 -4.53 -6.07 0.35
C LEU A 65 -5.18 -7.25 -0.39
N LYS A 66 -4.39 -8.28 -0.73
CA LYS A 66 -4.90 -9.51 -1.36
C LYS A 66 -5.78 -10.30 -0.38
N GLU A 67 -5.36 -10.42 0.88
CA GLU A 67 -6.19 -11.03 1.93
C GLU A 67 -7.52 -10.29 2.10
N MET A 68 -7.49 -8.95 2.15
CA MET A 68 -8.69 -8.11 2.22
C MET A 68 -9.69 -8.45 1.10
N ILE A 69 -9.22 -8.52 -0.14
CA ILE A 69 -10.04 -8.89 -1.30
C ILE A 69 -10.55 -10.34 -1.19
N PHE A 70 -9.69 -11.27 -0.77
CA PHE A 70 -10.04 -12.69 -0.60
C PHE A 70 -11.17 -12.88 0.43
N TYR A 71 -11.16 -12.12 1.52
CA TYR A 71 -12.23 -12.11 2.52
C TYR A 71 -13.47 -11.29 2.09
N GLY A 72 -13.54 -10.84 0.83
CA GLY A 72 -14.70 -10.15 0.26
C GLY A 72 -14.78 -8.65 0.59
N PHE A 73 -13.73 -8.07 1.18
CA PHE A 73 -13.69 -6.63 1.45
C PHE A 73 -13.15 -5.88 0.23
N LEU A 74 -13.89 -4.86 -0.21
CA LEU A 74 -13.46 -4.01 -1.31
C LEU A 74 -12.39 -3.01 -0.83
N PRO A 75 -11.18 -2.99 -1.41
CA PRO A 75 -10.20 -1.97 -1.09
C PRO A 75 -10.76 -0.58 -1.41
N ASN A 76 -10.53 0.37 -0.52
CA ASN A 76 -10.93 1.75 -0.75
C ASN A 76 -9.77 2.54 -1.39
N ARG A 77 -10.08 3.75 -1.87
CA ARG A 77 -9.08 4.68 -2.44
C ARG A 77 -7.87 4.93 -1.54
N PHE A 78 -8.04 4.92 -0.22
CA PHE A 78 -6.94 5.16 0.72
C PHE A 78 -5.98 3.96 0.76
N ALA A 79 -6.51 2.73 0.79
CA ALA A 79 -5.70 1.52 0.75
C ALA A 79 -4.85 1.46 -0.53
N PHE A 80 -5.45 1.76 -1.68
CA PHE A 80 -4.71 1.84 -2.94
C PHE A 80 -3.64 2.92 -2.92
N GLY A 81 -3.98 4.14 -2.52
CA GLY A 81 -3.04 5.26 -2.46
C GLY A 81 -1.86 4.98 -1.52
N SER A 82 -2.11 4.39 -0.34
CA SER A 82 -1.07 3.99 0.60
C SER A 82 -0.10 2.99 -0.04
N VAL A 83 -0.59 1.89 -0.61
CA VAL A 83 0.29 0.86 -1.18
C VAL A 83 1.11 1.41 -2.35
N ILE A 84 0.53 2.23 -3.23
CA ILE A 84 1.30 2.84 -4.34
C ILE A 84 2.41 3.75 -3.80
N ARG A 85 2.17 4.51 -2.73
CA ARG A 85 3.21 5.34 -2.12
C ARG A 85 4.34 4.51 -1.53
N ALA A 86 4.05 3.40 -0.86
CA ALA A 86 5.14 2.50 -0.43
C ALA A 86 5.84 1.83 -1.61
N CYS A 87 5.14 1.56 -2.72
CA CYS A 87 5.80 1.12 -3.94
C CYS A 87 6.83 2.15 -4.39
N GLN A 88 6.47 3.44 -4.46
CA GLN A 88 7.38 4.52 -4.84
C GLN A 88 8.65 4.57 -3.98
N GLU A 89 8.58 4.22 -2.70
CA GLU A 89 9.74 4.23 -1.80
C GLU A 89 10.68 3.02 -2.02
N SER A 90 10.20 1.94 -2.64
CA SER A 90 10.98 0.74 -2.94
C SER A 90 11.72 0.83 -4.28
N MET A 91 13.05 0.74 -4.28
CA MET A 91 13.86 0.93 -5.51
C MET A 91 13.70 -0.17 -6.58
N LEU A 92 13.56 -1.44 -6.18
CA LEU A 92 13.62 -2.58 -7.13
C LEU A 92 12.28 -3.29 -7.30
N CYS A 93 11.54 -3.56 -6.22
CA CYS A 93 10.28 -4.30 -6.28
C CYS A 93 9.05 -3.41 -6.51
N GLY A 94 9.19 -2.09 -6.37
CA GLY A 94 8.06 -1.16 -6.36
C GLY A 94 7.35 -1.02 -7.73
N LEU A 95 8.05 -1.12 -8.85
CA LEU A 95 7.41 -1.03 -10.18
C LEU A 95 6.48 -2.22 -10.45
N GLN A 96 6.99 -3.45 -10.27
CA GLN A 96 6.21 -4.66 -10.53
C GLN A 96 4.99 -4.74 -9.62
N LEU A 97 5.16 -4.35 -8.36
CA LEU A 97 4.04 -4.28 -7.42
C LEU A 97 3.07 -3.16 -7.82
N GLY A 98 3.56 -1.96 -8.13
CA GLY A 98 2.75 -0.82 -8.57
C GLY A 98 1.88 -1.14 -9.79
N MET A 99 2.41 -1.91 -10.76
CA MET A 99 1.64 -2.39 -11.92
C MET A 99 0.53 -3.37 -11.53
N GLN A 100 0.78 -4.30 -10.60
CA GLN A 100 -0.26 -5.20 -10.09
C GLN A 100 -1.39 -4.40 -9.43
N ILE A 101 -1.03 -3.42 -8.61
CA ILE A 101 -1.98 -2.54 -7.92
C ILE A 101 -2.77 -1.68 -8.93
N HIS A 102 -2.11 -1.11 -9.94
CA HIS A 102 -2.78 -0.38 -11.01
C HIS A 102 -3.81 -1.26 -11.73
N GLY A 103 -3.46 -2.51 -12.04
CA GLY A 103 -4.41 -3.48 -12.61
C GLY A 103 -5.62 -3.76 -11.70
N LEU A 104 -5.43 -3.79 -10.38
CA LEU A 104 -6.54 -3.91 -9.42
C LEU A 104 -7.43 -2.66 -9.41
N ILE A 105 -6.85 -1.46 -9.51
CA ILE A 105 -7.60 -0.19 -9.56
C ILE A 105 -8.49 -0.15 -10.80
N LEU A 106 -7.97 -0.55 -11.96
CA LEU A 106 -8.75 -0.60 -13.21
C LEU A 106 -9.93 -1.57 -13.15
N LYS A 107 -9.85 -2.61 -12.31
CA LYS A 107 -10.94 -3.58 -12.06
C LYS A 107 -11.90 -3.15 -10.94
N SER A 108 -11.62 -2.02 -10.30
CA SER A 108 -12.42 -1.48 -9.20
C SER A 108 -13.27 -0.29 -9.66
N PRO A 109 -14.21 0.20 -8.84
CA PRO A 109 -14.94 1.44 -9.13
C PRO A 109 -14.07 2.69 -9.25
N TYR A 110 -12.78 2.61 -8.92
CA TYR A 110 -11.84 3.73 -8.90
C TYR A 110 -10.98 3.86 -10.17
N ALA A 111 -11.35 3.17 -11.26
CA ALA A 111 -10.60 3.21 -12.52
C ALA A 111 -10.35 4.64 -13.05
N ASN A 112 -11.28 5.57 -12.80
CA ASN A 112 -11.20 6.98 -13.22
C ASN A 112 -10.94 7.94 -12.04
N ASP A 113 -10.45 7.44 -10.90
CA ASP A 113 -10.18 8.29 -9.74
C ASP A 113 -8.93 9.15 -9.97
N VAL A 114 -9.13 10.47 -9.96
CA VAL A 114 -8.07 11.46 -10.19
C VAL A 114 -7.02 11.43 -9.08
N SER A 115 -7.42 11.14 -7.84
CA SER A 115 -6.49 11.07 -6.71
C SER A 115 -5.54 9.88 -6.87
N LEU A 116 -6.04 8.73 -7.31
CA LEU A 116 -5.21 7.55 -7.61
C LEU A 116 -4.31 7.80 -8.82
N SER A 117 -4.84 8.47 -9.85
CA SER A 117 -4.07 8.85 -11.04
C SER A 117 -2.87 9.74 -10.67
N ASN A 118 -3.07 10.72 -9.79
CA ASN A 118 -2.02 11.61 -9.28
C ASN A 118 -0.94 10.89 -8.47
N VAL A 119 -1.25 9.74 -7.88
CA VAL A 119 -0.24 8.92 -7.17
C VAL A 119 0.45 7.94 -8.12
N LEU A 120 -0.23 7.45 -9.15
CA LEU A 120 0.33 6.55 -10.16
C LEU A 120 1.34 7.23 -11.08
N ILE A 121 1.09 8.48 -11.51
CA ILE A 121 1.98 9.23 -12.42
C ILE A 121 3.42 9.32 -11.87
N PRO A 122 3.66 9.88 -10.68
CA PRO A 122 5.02 9.98 -10.14
C PRO A 122 5.65 8.62 -9.84
N MET A 123 4.85 7.56 -9.67
CA MET A 123 5.36 6.20 -9.54
C MET A 123 5.97 5.73 -10.86
N TYR A 124 5.23 5.82 -11.97
CA TYR A 124 5.75 5.46 -13.28
C TYR A 124 6.90 6.37 -13.74
N GLU A 125 6.81 7.68 -13.53
CA GLU A 125 7.85 8.65 -13.88
C GLU A 125 9.18 8.31 -13.19
N LYS A 126 9.15 8.01 -11.89
CA LYS A 126 10.33 7.62 -11.12
C LYS A 126 11.04 6.41 -11.73
N TYR A 127 10.30 5.35 -12.10
CA TYR A 127 10.91 4.13 -12.64
C TYR A 127 11.32 4.25 -14.10
N LEU A 128 10.58 5.02 -14.92
CA LEU A 128 11.01 5.34 -16.29
C LEU A 128 12.31 6.13 -16.28
N GLY A 129 12.43 7.13 -15.39
CA GLY A 129 13.66 7.89 -15.20
C GLY A 129 14.86 7.02 -14.80
N TYR A 130 14.65 5.96 -14.01
CA TYR A 130 15.72 4.99 -13.72
C TYR A 130 16.13 4.15 -14.93
N ILE A 131 15.18 3.78 -15.80
CA ILE A 131 15.49 3.06 -17.05
C ILE A 131 16.28 3.97 -17.99
N ASP A 132 15.86 5.22 -18.14
CA ASP A 132 16.55 6.19 -18.99
C ASP A 132 17.95 6.52 -18.44
N TYR A 133 18.10 6.64 -17.12
CA TYR A 133 19.39 6.80 -16.46
C TYR A 133 20.29 5.55 -16.61
N ALA A 134 19.72 4.36 -16.47
CA ALA A 134 20.48 3.12 -16.69
C ALA A 134 20.96 3.01 -18.14
N ARG A 135 20.14 3.44 -19.11
CA ARG A 135 20.53 3.53 -20.52
C ARG A 135 21.61 4.57 -20.74
N SER A 136 21.51 5.76 -20.15
CA SER A 136 22.56 6.79 -20.30
C SER A 136 23.89 6.32 -19.73
N VAL A 137 23.89 5.66 -18.57
CA VAL A 137 25.10 5.05 -18.00
C VAL A 137 25.64 3.95 -18.92
N PHE A 138 24.78 3.12 -19.52
CA PHE A 138 25.20 2.09 -20.47
C PHE A 138 25.81 2.68 -21.75
N ASP A 139 25.20 3.73 -22.30
CA ASP A 139 25.67 4.43 -23.50
C ASP A 139 27.00 5.16 -23.23
N GLU A 140 27.21 5.68 -22.01
CA GLU A 140 28.49 6.24 -21.56
C GLU A 140 29.59 5.18 -21.39
N ILE A 141 29.23 3.93 -21.10
CA ILE A 141 30.16 2.80 -20.97
C ILE A 141 30.68 2.31 -22.35
N GLU A 142 30.21 2.90 -23.46
CA GLU A 142 30.73 2.65 -24.81
C GLU A 142 32.14 3.26 -25.01
N ILE A 143 33.12 2.78 -24.25
CA ILE A 143 34.52 2.85 -24.63
C ILE A 143 34.65 2.02 -25.90
N ARG A 144 34.77 2.70 -27.06
CA ARG A 144 35.30 2.14 -28.30
C ARG A 144 36.67 1.55 -28.02
N ASN A 145 36.72 0.27 -27.69
CA ASN A 145 37.87 -0.52 -28.09
C ASN A 145 37.64 -0.87 -29.56
N SER A 146 38.00 0.09 -30.43
CA SER A 146 38.29 -0.21 -31.82
C SER A 146 39.47 -1.19 -31.84
N ILE A 147 39.16 -2.48 -31.87
CA ILE A 147 40.16 -3.49 -32.21
C ILE A 147 40.22 -3.45 -33.74
N SER A 148 41.28 -2.81 -34.25
CA SER A 148 41.71 -2.91 -35.64
C SER A 148 42.19 -4.31 -35.98
#